data_AF-A0A4U0UA19-F1
#
_entry.id   AF-A0A4U0UA19-F1
#
_cell.length_a   1.000
_cell.length_b   1.000
_cell.length_c   1.000
_cell.angle_alpha   90.00
_cell.angle_beta   90.00
_cell.angle_gamma   90.00
#
_symmetry.space_group_name_H-M   'P 1'
#
loop_
_entity.id
_entity.type
_entity.pdbx_description
1 polymer ?
#
loop_
_entity_poly.entity_id
_entity_poly.type
_entity_poly.pdbx_seq_one_letter_code
_entity_poly.pdbx_strand_id
1 'polypeptide(L)'
;MFCVSLGTPGLGDLLKDEDGGEGMQCVGKVKRMGELYSRFRPQRKEPDMLAPARHPAGDVPGSRTWAVSNQVPQATDGDKVTEIVTVDAQDLFSQLTTLAYLGKREPRRGLLSSMLEVCEGTIRVWRNWLSEQCETKKFTDGTPVAIHHETPDSHKTLGKGDSKVEDVAGKFYDPVKNNSVLWINTRDNSVGVKFRVKEKKWRRTVEMPILFESDVEVAVSYEVEFEEIFVRTTHLLLKLEKAQQEMTNQGASEPKRIGQIVRLKPASLKAYKECHDAAWPEVLQQIKDCNIIDYSIFYDDRSSTLFATMKWVGSDFDADMARMAANPKVREWWEMTDGMQESYVDGAVGSTDPKGWWKPLEEVFRFDG
;
A
#
# COMPACT_ATOMS: atom_id res chain seq x y z
N MET A 1 11.05 -5.60 11.97
CA MET A 1 10.20 -6.63 12.60
C MET A 1 9.25 -7.20 11.55
N PHE A 2 8.90 -8.48 11.63
CA PHE A 2 7.86 -9.11 10.80
C PHE A 2 6.55 -9.19 11.58
N CYS A 3 5.45 -9.43 10.86
CA CYS A 3 4.12 -9.47 11.43
C CYS A 3 3.37 -10.73 10.98
N VAL A 4 2.79 -11.47 11.93
CA VAL A 4 1.90 -12.61 11.66
C VAL A 4 0.45 -12.17 11.83
N SER A 5 -0.41 -12.45 10.85
CA SER A 5 -1.84 -12.12 10.94
C SER A 5 -2.52 -12.92 12.05
N LEU A 6 -3.29 -12.23 12.88
CA LEU A 6 -4.19 -12.79 13.89
C LEU A 6 -5.66 -12.76 13.43
N GLY A 7 -5.89 -12.32 12.20
CA GLY A 7 -7.22 -12.16 11.62
C GLY A 7 -7.87 -10.82 11.92
N THR A 8 -9.14 -10.72 11.52
CA THR A 8 -9.98 -9.52 11.69
C THR A 8 -11.24 -9.92 12.46
N PRO A 9 -11.23 -9.86 13.81
CA PRO A 9 -12.39 -10.22 14.61
C PRO A 9 -13.64 -9.43 14.21
N GLY A 10 -14.80 -10.07 14.16
CA GLY A 10 -16.06 -9.46 13.75
C GLY A 10 -16.30 -9.42 12.22
N LEU A 11 -15.29 -9.71 11.39
CA LEU A 11 -15.47 -9.80 9.94
C LEU A 11 -16.36 -10.99 9.54
N GLY A 12 -16.18 -12.14 10.20
CA GLY A 12 -16.98 -13.34 9.93
C GLY A 12 -18.47 -13.18 10.28
N ASP A 13 -18.79 -12.36 11.28
CA ASP A 13 -20.18 -12.08 11.66
C ASP A 13 -20.86 -11.16 10.65
N LEU A 14 -20.13 -10.20 10.08
CA LEU A 14 -20.64 -9.34 9.01
C LEU A 14 -20.96 -10.12 7.72
N LEU A 15 -20.21 -11.19 7.43
CA LEU A 15 -20.41 -12.04 6.25
C LEU A 15 -21.58 -13.03 6.41
N LYS A 16 -21.91 -13.43 7.65
CA LYS A 16 -23.04 -14.35 7.92
C LYS A 16 -24.40 -13.66 7.88
N ASP A 17 -24.45 -12.34 8.07
CA ASP A 17 -25.66 -11.53 7.97
C ASP A 17 -26.21 -11.40 6.51
N GLU A 18 -25.70 -12.18 5.54
CA GLU A 18 -26.17 -12.21 4.15
C GLU A 18 -27.29 -13.24 3.88
N ASP A 19 -27.40 -14.31 4.68
CA ASP A 19 -28.34 -15.42 4.43
C ASP A 19 -29.73 -15.24 5.08
N GLY A 20 -29.98 -14.12 5.78
CA GLY A 20 -31.22 -13.88 6.53
C GLY A 20 -32.04 -12.71 6.00
N GLY A 21 -33.07 -13.02 5.18
CA GLY A 21 -34.35 -12.31 5.05
C GLY A 21 -34.41 -10.77 5.02
N GLU A 22 -34.82 -10.24 3.87
CA GLU A 22 -35.57 -8.98 3.67
C GLU A 22 -35.03 -7.68 4.31
N GLY A 23 -34.36 -6.86 3.48
CA GLY A 23 -34.63 -5.42 3.38
C GLY A 23 -34.22 -4.48 4.53
N MET A 24 -33.62 -4.97 5.62
CA MET A 24 -33.24 -4.12 6.76
C MET A 24 -31.71 -4.10 7.02
N GLN A 25 -31.13 -2.89 7.07
CA GLN A 25 -29.83 -2.53 7.69
C GLN A 25 -28.50 -2.52 6.89
N CYS A 26 -28.47 -2.21 5.58
CA CYS A 26 -27.16 -1.96 4.92
C CYS A 26 -26.38 -0.76 5.50
N VAL A 27 -27.06 0.28 5.99
CA VAL A 27 -26.43 1.50 6.53
C VAL A 27 -25.61 1.23 7.81
N GLY A 28 -26.04 0.27 8.64
CA GLY A 28 -25.33 -0.11 9.86
C GLY A 28 -24.08 -0.96 9.59
N LYS A 29 -24.11 -1.79 8.54
CA LYS A 29 -23.01 -2.69 8.17
C LYS A 29 -21.75 -1.93 7.75
N VAL A 30 -21.89 -0.89 6.92
CA VAL A 30 -20.75 -0.06 6.47
C VAL A 30 -20.08 0.63 7.66
N LYS A 31 -20.87 1.17 8.59
CA LYS A 31 -20.34 1.76 9.83
C LYS A 31 -19.57 0.73 10.67
N ARG A 32 -20.16 -0.45 10.91
CA ARG A 32 -19.51 -1.55 11.65
C ARG A 32 -18.22 -2.00 10.98
N MET A 33 -18.19 -2.05 9.64
CA MET A 33 -16.99 -2.40 8.87
C MET A 33 -15.87 -1.36 9.05
N GLY A 34 -16.23 -0.06 9.13
CA GLY A 34 -15.30 1.03 9.41
C GLY A 34 -14.66 0.99 10.80
N GLU A 35 -15.25 0.26 11.75
CA GLU A 35 -14.79 0.12 13.13
C GLU A 35 -13.89 -1.12 13.34
N LEU A 36 -13.72 -1.96 12.31
CA LEU A 36 -12.89 -3.16 12.37
C LEU A 36 -11.38 -2.85 12.31
N TYR A 37 -10.62 -3.65 13.04
CA TYR A 37 -9.17 -3.68 12.97
C TYR A 37 -8.67 -5.08 12.62
N SER A 38 -7.80 -5.14 11.63
CA SER A 38 -6.97 -6.30 11.34
C SER A 38 -5.80 -6.33 12.32
N ARG A 39 -5.58 -7.50 12.91
CA ARG A 39 -4.68 -7.70 14.04
C ARG A 39 -3.43 -8.45 13.60
N PHE A 40 -2.28 -8.01 14.07
CA PHE A 40 -1.00 -8.59 13.68
C PHE A 40 -0.09 -8.74 14.90
N ARG A 41 0.62 -9.87 14.99
CA ARG A 41 1.63 -10.10 16.02
C ARG A 41 3.02 -9.79 15.50
N PRO A 42 3.75 -8.84 16.11
CA PRO A 42 5.18 -8.64 15.91
C PRO A 42 6.04 -9.88 16.16
N GLN A 43 7.02 -10.15 15.29
CA GLN A 43 8.04 -11.18 15.48
C GLN A 43 9.40 -10.70 14.94
N ARG A 44 10.49 -11.12 15.59
CA ARG A 44 11.86 -10.83 15.12
C ARG A 44 12.22 -11.63 13.88
N LYS A 45 11.87 -12.91 13.87
CA LYS A 45 12.13 -13.81 12.76
C LYS A 45 11.02 -13.69 11.74
N GLU A 46 11.41 -13.91 10.50
CA GLU A 46 10.48 -14.09 9.41
C GLU A 46 9.62 -15.33 9.70
N PRO A 47 8.29 -15.25 9.62
CA PRO A 47 7.45 -16.41 9.81
C PRO A 47 7.79 -17.47 8.75
N ASP A 48 7.98 -18.70 9.19
CA ASP A 48 8.27 -19.82 8.31
C ASP A 48 6.99 -20.17 7.53
N MET A 49 6.81 -19.51 6.39
CA MET A 49 5.62 -19.63 5.53
C MET A 49 5.79 -20.69 4.43
N LEU A 50 6.89 -21.44 4.46
CA LEU A 50 6.98 -22.71 3.74
C LEU A 50 5.95 -23.63 4.38
N ALA A 51 4.80 -23.75 3.73
CA ALA A 51 3.73 -24.63 4.16
C ALA A 51 4.31 -26.00 4.58
N PRO A 52 3.79 -26.61 5.66
CA PRO A 52 4.22 -27.93 6.07
C PRO A 52 4.12 -28.88 4.87
N ALA A 53 5.12 -29.75 4.73
CA ALA A 53 5.25 -30.69 3.63
C ALA A 53 3.90 -31.29 3.26
N ARG A 54 3.54 -31.23 1.97
CA ARG A 54 2.37 -31.92 1.42
C ARG A 54 2.35 -33.33 2.00
N HIS A 55 1.23 -33.72 2.63
CA HIS A 55 1.05 -35.05 3.18
C HIS A 55 1.48 -36.09 2.14
N PRO A 56 2.34 -37.06 2.49
CA PRO A 56 2.56 -38.22 1.65
C PRO A 56 1.19 -38.85 1.33
N ALA A 57 1.00 -39.33 0.11
CA ALA A 57 -0.26 -39.96 -0.27
C ALA A 57 -0.59 -41.11 0.70
N GLY A 58 -1.70 -41.01 1.44
CA GLY A 58 -2.19 -42.04 2.37
C GLY A 58 -2.43 -41.63 3.82
N ASP A 59 -2.21 -40.37 4.23
CA ASP A 59 -2.50 -39.93 5.61
C ASP A 59 -4.01 -39.69 5.84
N VAL A 60 -4.54 -40.17 6.97
CA VAL A 60 -5.99 -40.21 7.27
C VAL A 60 -6.35 -39.11 8.28
N PRO A 61 -7.39 -38.29 8.03
CA PRO A 61 -7.86 -37.29 8.98
C PRO A 61 -8.15 -37.90 10.37
N GLY A 62 -7.47 -37.42 11.42
CA GLY A 62 -7.61 -37.91 12.79
C GLY A 62 -6.50 -38.86 13.28
N SER A 63 -5.50 -39.16 12.44
CA SER A 63 -4.29 -39.90 12.85
C SER A 63 -3.40 -39.07 13.79
N ARG A 64 -2.55 -39.73 14.59
CA ARG A 64 -1.52 -39.04 15.44
C ARG A 64 -0.53 -38.21 14.62
N THR A 65 -0.46 -38.39 13.31
CA THR A 65 0.42 -37.68 12.37
C THR A 65 -0.28 -36.54 11.62
N TRP A 66 -1.61 -36.41 11.74
CA TRP A 66 -2.39 -35.36 11.11
C TRP A 66 -2.30 -34.04 11.88
N ALA A 67 -1.47 -33.10 11.42
CA ALA A 67 -1.38 -31.77 12.01
C ALA A 67 -2.57 -30.89 11.59
N VAL A 68 -3.32 -30.35 12.56
CA VAL A 68 -4.41 -29.40 12.32
C VAL A 68 -3.82 -28.03 11.95
N SER A 69 -4.02 -27.60 10.69
CA SER A 69 -3.48 -26.36 10.08
C SER A 69 -3.94 -25.02 10.70
N ASN A 70 -4.67 -25.01 11.82
CA ASN A 70 -5.24 -23.80 12.40
C ASN A 70 -4.58 -23.34 13.71
N GLN A 71 -3.45 -23.94 14.12
CA GLN A 71 -2.72 -23.43 15.28
C GLN A 71 -1.76 -22.32 14.84
N VAL A 72 -2.08 -21.09 15.25
CA VAL A 72 -1.14 -19.97 15.21
C VAL A 72 0.07 -20.37 16.08
N PRO A 73 1.31 -20.39 15.55
CA PRO A 73 2.49 -20.73 16.33
C PRO A 73 2.56 -19.86 17.59
N GLN A 74 2.61 -20.51 18.76
CA GLN A 74 2.80 -19.81 20.02
C GLN A 74 4.26 -19.34 20.07
N ALA A 75 4.47 -18.03 20.20
CA ALA A 75 5.81 -17.44 20.16
C ALA A 75 6.67 -17.98 21.31
N THR A 76 7.89 -18.40 20.99
CA THR A 76 8.90 -18.67 22.02
C THR A 76 9.45 -17.32 22.53
N ASP A 77 9.97 -17.26 23.76
CA ASP A 77 10.39 -15.99 24.38
C ASP A 77 11.46 -15.22 23.54
N GLY A 78 12.19 -15.93 22.66
CA GLY A 78 13.15 -15.35 21.72
C GLY A 78 12.56 -14.67 20.48
N ASP A 79 11.25 -14.77 20.23
CA ASP A 79 10.58 -14.19 19.06
C ASP A 79 9.95 -12.82 19.36
N LYS A 80 9.84 -12.43 20.64
CA LYS A 80 9.29 -11.15 21.07
C LYS A 80 10.12 -9.98 20.55
N VAL A 81 9.43 -8.92 20.16
CA VAL A 81 10.07 -7.66 19.75
C VAL A 81 10.03 -6.72 20.95
N THR A 82 11.21 -6.41 21.50
CA THR A 82 11.38 -5.43 22.57
C THR A 82 12.32 -4.31 22.15
N GLU A 83 12.11 -3.12 22.69
CA GLU A 83 12.95 -1.94 22.53
C GLU A 83 13.10 -1.22 23.87
N ILE A 84 14.19 -0.47 24.04
CA ILE A 84 14.40 0.34 25.24
C ILE A 84 13.98 1.77 24.91
N VAL A 85 12.94 2.26 25.58
CA VAL A 85 12.53 3.66 25.49
C VAL A 85 13.14 4.41 26.64
N THR A 86 13.94 5.44 26.33
CA THR A 86 14.49 6.37 27.31
C THR A 86 13.87 7.74 27.09
N VAL A 87 13.43 8.38 28.18
CA VAL A 87 12.97 9.77 28.18
C VAL A 87 13.96 10.55 29.03
N ASP A 88 14.61 11.54 28.42
CA ASP A 88 15.59 12.39 29.09
C ASP A 88 14.92 13.29 30.14
N ALA A 89 15.69 13.68 31.16
CA ALA A 89 15.21 14.43 32.31
C ALA A 89 14.33 15.63 31.92
N GLN A 90 14.72 16.40 30.90
CA GLN A 90 14.03 17.62 30.48
C GLN A 90 12.89 17.37 29.47
N ASP A 91 12.72 16.13 29.02
CA ASP A 91 11.73 15.75 28.02
C ASP A 91 10.50 15.10 28.66
N LEU A 92 9.34 15.41 28.09
CA LEU A 92 8.06 14.83 28.51
C LEU A 92 7.76 13.49 27.82
N PHE A 93 8.35 13.24 26.65
CA PHE A 93 8.11 12.06 25.85
C PHE A 93 9.33 11.68 25.00
N SER A 94 9.37 10.41 24.59
CA SER A 94 10.25 9.93 23.52
C SER A 94 9.43 9.67 22.26
N GLN A 95 10.08 9.68 21.09
CA GLN A 95 9.40 9.50 19.80
C GLN A 95 9.85 8.21 19.11
N LEU A 96 8.87 7.38 18.75
CA LEU A 96 9.08 6.19 17.93
C LEU A 96 8.65 6.47 16.49
N THR A 97 9.61 6.47 15.57
CA THR A 97 9.33 6.56 14.13
C THR A 97 8.86 5.20 13.62
N THR A 98 7.68 5.16 12.99
CA THR A 98 7.03 3.94 12.55
C THR A 98 6.83 3.96 11.05
N LEU A 99 7.29 2.90 10.38
CA LEU A 99 7.13 2.68 8.95
C LEU A 99 6.75 1.22 8.73
N ALA A 100 5.65 0.98 8.03
CA ALA A 100 5.14 -0.37 7.79
C ALA A 100 4.79 -0.61 6.33
N TYR A 101 5.18 -1.77 5.83
CA TYR A 101 4.92 -2.22 4.47
C TYR A 101 4.16 -3.55 4.46
N LEU A 102 3.24 -3.69 3.51
CA LEU A 102 2.60 -4.94 3.14
C LEU A 102 3.29 -5.49 1.88
N GLY A 103 3.97 -6.61 2.03
CA GLY A 103 4.69 -7.26 0.93
C GLY A 103 3.94 -8.45 0.36
N LYS A 104 3.85 -8.57 -0.97
CA LYS A 104 3.44 -9.80 -1.65
C LYS A 104 4.68 -10.62 -1.96
N ARG A 105 4.63 -11.94 -1.77
CA ARG A 105 5.74 -12.85 -2.10
C ARG A 105 5.50 -13.59 -3.41
N GLU A 106 6.59 -13.86 -4.11
CA GLU A 106 6.63 -14.76 -5.24
C GLU A 106 6.51 -16.22 -4.76
N PRO A 107 5.57 -17.02 -5.29
CA PRO A 107 5.33 -18.39 -4.83
C PRO A 107 6.53 -19.35 -4.98
N ARG A 108 7.44 -19.09 -5.93
CA ARG A 108 8.52 -20.03 -6.30
C ARG A 108 9.84 -19.73 -5.60
N ARG A 109 10.20 -18.45 -5.46
CA ARG A 109 11.51 -18.02 -4.95
C ARG A 109 11.45 -17.44 -3.54
N GLY A 110 10.25 -17.20 -3.02
CA GLY A 110 10.04 -16.58 -1.71
C GLY A 110 10.40 -15.08 -1.65
N LEU A 111 10.89 -14.50 -2.75
CA LEU A 111 11.23 -13.08 -2.87
C LEU A 111 9.97 -12.21 -2.81
N LEU A 112 10.12 -10.96 -2.36
CA LEU A 112 9.03 -10.00 -2.39
C LEU A 112 8.80 -9.52 -3.83
N SER A 113 7.62 -9.81 -4.37
CA SER A 113 7.20 -9.43 -5.72
C SER A 113 6.58 -8.03 -5.77
N SER A 114 6.04 -7.56 -4.66
CA SER A 114 5.60 -6.16 -4.50
C SER A 114 5.64 -5.74 -3.04
N MET A 115 5.76 -4.43 -2.81
CA MET A 115 5.68 -3.81 -1.48
C MET A 115 4.73 -2.62 -1.56
N LEU A 116 3.83 -2.52 -0.60
CA LEU A 116 2.87 -1.43 -0.45
C LEU A 116 3.06 -0.78 0.91
N GLU A 117 3.28 0.53 0.95
CA GLU A 117 3.35 1.26 2.21
C GLU A 117 1.97 1.37 2.87
N VAL A 118 1.86 0.80 4.07
CA VAL A 118 0.64 0.82 4.88
C VAL A 118 0.58 2.10 5.70
N CYS A 119 1.67 2.46 6.37
CA CYS A 119 1.78 3.69 7.14
C CYS A 119 3.20 4.18 7.30
N GLU A 120 3.32 5.49 7.47
CA GLU A 120 4.50 6.21 7.92
C GLU A 120 4.04 7.23 8.96
N GLY A 121 4.77 7.36 10.06
CA GLY A 121 4.50 8.40 11.06
C GLY A 121 5.24 8.19 12.36
N THR A 122 4.76 8.86 13.41
CA THR A 122 5.42 8.87 14.72
C THR A 122 4.44 8.53 15.82
N ILE A 123 4.91 7.80 16.84
CA ILE A 123 4.21 7.57 18.10
C ILE A 123 4.95 8.32 19.20
N ARG A 124 4.24 9.11 19.99
CA ARG A 124 4.80 9.77 21.18
C ARG A 124 4.56 8.90 22.41
N VAL A 125 5.64 8.55 23.09
CA VAL A 125 5.61 7.72 24.29
C VAL A 125 5.92 8.60 25.49
N TRP A 126 4.89 8.95 26.24
CA TRP A 126 4.99 9.90 27.35
C TRP A 126 5.54 9.26 28.62
N ARG A 127 6.32 10.04 29.36
CA ARG A 127 6.93 9.65 30.64
C ARG A 127 5.90 9.15 31.65
N ASN A 128 4.82 9.90 31.86
CA ASN A 128 3.74 9.52 32.78
C ASN A 128 3.03 8.24 32.32
N TRP A 129 2.72 8.12 31.03
CA TRP A 129 2.10 6.94 30.46
C TRP A 129 2.96 5.68 30.66
N LEU A 130 4.28 5.76 30.46
CA LEU A 130 5.20 4.65 30.74
C LEU A 130 5.12 4.19 32.19
N SER A 131 5.08 5.14 33.13
CA SER A 131 4.96 4.84 34.55
C SER A 131 3.63 4.16 34.91
N GLU A 132 2.52 4.63 34.31
CA GLU A 132 1.17 4.08 34.52
C GLU A 132 1.02 2.68 33.93
N GLN A 133 1.63 2.41 32.77
CA GLN A 133 1.58 1.12 32.08
C GLN A 133 2.58 0.09 32.61
N CYS A 134 3.53 0.50 33.44
CA CYS A 134 4.58 -0.39 33.93
C CYS A 134 3.99 -1.49 34.85
N GLU A 135 4.24 -2.75 34.51
CA GLU A 135 3.68 -3.92 35.22
C GLU A 135 3.97 -3.92 36.73
N THR A 136 5.11 -3.36 37.16
CA THR A 136 5.53 -3.37 38.56
C THR A 136 4.79 -2.33 39.42
N LYS A 137 4.16 -1.30 38.83
CA LYS A 137 3.54 -0.15 39.54
C LYS A 137 4.39 0.45 40.69
N LYS A 138 5.69 0.15 40.74
CA LYS A 138 6.63 0.48 41.83
C LYS A 138 8.03 0.57 41.23
N PHE A 139 8.77 1.63 41.56
CA PHE A 139 10.19 1.73 41.24
C PHE A 139 11.01 0.88 42.21
N THR A 140 12.21 0.48 41.77
CA THR A 140 13.21 -0.29 42.52
C THR A 140 13.68 0.28 43.88
N ASP A 141 13.25 1.47 44.30
CA ASP A 141 13.57 2.07 45.59
C ASP A 141 12.42 2.04 46.62
N GLY A 142 11.24 1.55 46.25
CA GLY A 142 10.10 1.46 47.15
C GLY A 142 9.40 2.79 47.45
N THR A 143 9.74 3.87 46.75
CA THR A 143 9.11 5.18 46.95
C THR A 143 7.78 5.26 46.19
N PRO A 144 6.65 5.62 46.84
CA PRO A 144 5.41 5.94 46.13
C PRO A 144 5.61 7.18 45.27
N VAL A 145 5.04 7.18 44.06
CA VAL A 145 5.10 8.32 43.13
C VAL A 145 4.46 9.55 43.79
N ALA A 146 5.27 10.59 44.03
CA ALA A 146 4.74 11.93 44.24
C ALA A 146 4.25 12.45 42.88
N ILE A 147 2.95 12.36 42.66
CA ILE A 147 2.30 13.04 41.55
C ILE A 147 2.37 14.53 41.88
N HIS A 148 3.28 15.26 41.25
CA HIS A 148 3.20 16.71 41.22
C HIS A 148 1.97 17.06 40.37
N HIS A 149 0.84 17.23 41.07
CA HIS A 149 -0.32 17.89 40.51
C HIS A 149 0.07 19.34 40.19
N GLU A 150 0.30 19.66 38.92
CA GLU A 150 -0.09 21.00 38.48
C GLU A 150 -1.59 21.11 38.75
N THR A 151 -1.95 22.07 39.60
CA THR A 151 -3.30 22.23 40.13
C THR A 151 -4.35 22.45 39.03
N PRO A 152 -5.60 22.04 39.29
CA PRO A 152 -6.57 21.73 38.25
C PRO A 152 -7.64 22.82 38.09
N ASP A 153 -8.04 23.09 36.85
CA ASP A 153 -9.38 23.60 36.55
C ASP A 153 -10.00 22.78 35.40
N SER A 154 -10.63 21.67 35.77
CA SER A 154 -11.94 21.27 35.27
C SER A 154 -12.31 19.89 35.80
N HIS A 155 -13.37 19.87 36.59
CA HIS A 155 -14.06 18.67 37.03
C HIS A 155 -14.32 17.70 35.87
N LYS A 156 -13.82 16.46 35.97
CA LYS A 156 -14.55 15.25 35.56
C LYS A 156 -14.08 14.05 36.39
N THR A 157 -14.98 13.64 37.27
CA THR A 157 -15.05 12.43 38.09
C THR A 157 -14.26 11.22 37.58
N LEU A 158 -13.29 10.78 38.40
CA LEU A 158 -12.65 9.46 38.32
C LEU A 158 -13.66 8.34 38.61
N GLY A 159 -13.85 7.45 37.64
CA GLY A 159 -14.37 6.11 37.87
C GLY A 159 -13.23 5.16 38.22
N LYS A 160 -13.34 4.44 39.34
CA LYS A 160 -12.42 3.36 39.75
C LYS A 160 -12.29 2.32 38.63
N GLY A 161 -11.10 2.21 38.04
CA GLY A 161 -10.75 1.15 37.08
C GLY A 161 -10.33 -0.11 37.82
N ASP A 162 -11.30 -1.00 38.05
CA ASP A 162 -11.09 -2.35 38.55
C ASP A 162 -10.29 -3.14 37.51
N SER A 163 -9.10 -3.63 37.89
CA SER A 163 -8.24 -4.42 37.02
C SER A 163 -8.72 -5.87 37.02
N LYS A 164 -9.85 -6.13 36.35
CA LYS A 164 -10.28 -7.49 36.02
C LYS A 164 -9.93 -7.79 34.58
N VAL A 165 -9.02 -8.74 34.41
CA VAL A 165 -8.85 -9.49 33.16
C VAL A 165 -10.11 -10.33 32.99
N GLU A 166 -11.12 -9.77 32.33
CA GLU A 166 -12.29 -10.52 31.88
C GLU A 166 -11.97 -11.14 30.52
N ASP A 167 -11.57 -12.41 30.57
CA ASP A 167 -11.55 -13.32 29.43
C ASP A 167 -13.00 -13.70 29.12
N VAL A 168 -13.70 -12.86 28.35
CA VAL A 168 -15.08 -13.11 27.90
C VAL A 168 -15.08 -13.25 26.40
N ALA A 169 -14.99 -14.51 25.95
CA ALA A 169 -15.27 -14.91 24.59
C ALA A 169 -16.63 -14.33 24.14
N GLY A 170 -16.61 -13.41 23.17
CA GLY A 170 -17.81 -12.95 22.47
C GLY A 170 -18.13 -11.45 22.49
N LYS A 171 -17.34 -10.60 23.17
CA LYS A 171 -17.47 -9.13 23.00
C LYS A 171 -16.40 -8.58 22.04
N PHE A 172 -16.84 -7.71 21.14
CA PHE A 172 -16.00 -6.99 20.20
C PHE A 172 -14.87 -6.24 20.94
N TYR A 173 -13.62 -6.64 20.74
CA TYR A 173 -12.46 -5.96 21.32
C TYR A 173 -12.20 -4.65 20.55
N ASP A 174 -12.36 -3.52 21.22
CA ASP A 174 -12.13 -2.19 20.66
C ASP A 174 -10.74 -1.67 21.10
N PRO A 175 -9.72 -1.67 20.21
CA PRO A 175 -8.37 -1.24 20.56
C PRO A 175 -8.31 0.26 20.94
N VAL A 176 -9.27 1.09 20.49
CA VAL A 176 -9.26 2.54 20.76
C VAL A 176 -9.49 2.83 22.24
N LYS A 177 -10.18 1.94 22.95
CA LYS A 177 -10.45 2.06 24.39
C LYS A 177 -9.34 1.49 25.26
N ASN A 178 -8.34 0.82 24.67
CA ASN A 178 -7.26 0.21 25.42
C ASN A 178 -6.12 1.22 25.64
N ASN A 179 -5.88 1.60 26.89
CA ASN A 179 -4.86 2.59 27.23
C ASN A 179 -3.42 2.10 26.98
N SER A 180 -3.21 0.79 26.82
CA SER A 180 -1.91 0.21 26.43
C SER A 180 -1.64 0.30 24.93
N VAL A 181 -2.59 0.81 24.13
CA VAL A 181 -2.44 1.03 22.69
C VAL A 181 -2.09 2.49 22.44
N LEU A 182 -0.95 2.73 21.80
CA LEU A 182 -0.60 4.05 21.27
C LEU A 182 -0.80 4.06 19.76
N TRP A 183 -1.32 5.19 19.27
CA TRP A 183 -1.66 5.37 17.87
C TRP A 183 -0.56 6.15 17.16
N ILE A 184 -0.25 5.76 15.92
CA ILE A 184 0.54 6.60 15.04
C ILE A 184 -0.21 7.92 14.89
N ASN A 185 0.50 9.04 14.83
CA ASN A 185 -0.09 10.38 14.67
C ASN A 185 -0.67 10.60 13.26
N THR A 186 -1.59 9.72 12.87
CA THR A 186 -2.52 9.84 11.77
C THR A 186 -3.86 10.24 12.39
N ARG A 187 -4.56 11.21 11.78
CA ARG A 187 -5.76 11.86 12.38
C ARG A 187 -6.91 10.90 12.72
N ASP A 188 -6.85 9.65 12.30
CA ASP A 188 -7.97 8.70 12.21
C ASP A 188 -7.78 7.41 13.01
N ASN A 189 -6.74 7.30 13.86
CA ASN A 189 -6.40 6.06 14.59
C ASN A 189 -6.36 4.86 13.63
N SER A 190 -5.81 5.05 12.42
CA SER A 190 -5.74 3.99 11.41
C SER A 190 -4.77 2.89 11.78
N VAL A 191 -3.68 3.22 12.46
CA VAL A 191 -2.66 2.26 12.88
C VAL A 191 -2.26 2.49 14.33
N GLY A 192 -2.35 1.43 15.13
CA GLY A 192 -2.04 1.44 16.55
C GLY A 192 -1.15 0.27 16.94
N VAL A 193 -0.39 0.46 18.00
CA VAL A 193 0.53 -0.55 18.54
C VAL A 193 0.22 -0.72 20.02
N LYS A 194 -0.02 -1.96 20.44
CA LYS A 194 -0.15 -2.33 21.85
C LYS A 194 1.22 -2.64 22.42
N PHE A 195 1.52 -2.00 23.52
CA PHE A 195 2.76 -2.19 24.24
C PHE A 195 2.52 -2.90 25.57
N ARG A 196 3.51 -3.67 25.99
CA ARG A 196 3.67 -4.12 27.36
C ARG A 196 4.93 -3.47 27.93
N VAL A 197 4.80 -2.76 29.04
CA VAL A 197 5.90 -1.94 29.60
C VAL A 197 6.50 -2.65 30.81
N LYS A 198 7.80 -2.94 30.74
CA LYS A 198 8.59 -3.57 31.80
C LYS A 198 9.61 -2.58 32.34
N GLU A 199 9.77 -2.59 33.66
CA GLU A 199 10.80 -1.77 34.32
C GLU A 199 12.19 -2.28 33.93
N LYS A 200 13.04 -1.39 33.40
CA LYS A 200 14.45 -1.68 33.22
C LYS A 200 15.17 -1.40 34.53
N LYS A 201 15.41 -2.45 35.33
CA LYS A 201 16.21 -2.32 36.56
C LYS A 201 17.61 -1.81 36.20
N TRP A 202 17.91 -0.56 36.54
CA TRP A 202 19.25 -0.03 36.42
C TRP A 202 20.18 -0.89 37.27
N ARG A 203 21.20 -1.51 36.65
CA ARG A 203 22.27 -2.14 37.43
C ARG A 203 23.03 -1.00 38.08
N ARG A 204 22.66 -0.64 39.31
CA ARG A 204 23.56 0.11 40.20
C ARG A 204 24.79 -0.76 40.37
N THR A 205 25.83 -0.51 39.57
CA THR A 205 27.16 -1.01 39.89
C THR A 205 27.46 -0.49 41.29
N VAL A 206 27.77 -1.40 42.21
CA VAL A 206 27.97 -1.15 43.65
C VAL A 206 29.08 -0.10 43.92
N GLU A 207 29.79 0.34 42.88
CA GLU A 207 30.98 1.19 42.97
C GLU A 207 30.73 2.71 42.84
N MET A 208 29.55 3.20 42.45
CA MET A 208 29.27 4.65 42.43
C MET A 208 27.80 4.99 42.71
N PRO A 209 27.42 5.33 43.96
CA PRO A 209 26.13 5.93 44.25
C PRO A 209 26.14 7.41 43.81
N ILE A 210 25.45 7.73 42.73
CA ILE A 210 25.14 9.12 42.37
C ILE A 210 24.00 9.57 43.30
N LEU A 211 24.29 10.49 44.21
CA LEU A 211 23.29 11.16 45.04
C LEU A 211 22.57 12.19 44.17
N PHE A 212 21.26 11.99 43.97
CA PHE A 212 20.39 13.02 43.39
C PHE A 212 19.71 13.76 44.54
N GLU A 213 19.67 15.08 44.44
CA GLU A 213 18.76 15.91 45.24
C GLU A 213 17.32 15.58 44.77
N SER A 214 16.35 15.52 45.70
CA SER A 214 14.98 15.04 45.42
C SER A 214 14.26 15.79 44.30
N ASP A 215 14.75 16.98 43.97
CA ASP A 215 14.10 17.94 43.08
C ASP A 215 14.71 17.93 41.66
N VAL A 216 15.69 17.05 41.40
CA VAL A 216 16.31 16.91 40.07
C VAL A 216 15.59 15.81 39.29
N GLU A 217 14.88 16.17 38.23
CA GLU A 217 14.30 15.19 37.30
C GLU A 217 15.40 14.32 36.67
N VAL A 218 15.20 13.00 36.66
CA VAL A 218 16.17 12.03 36.12
C VAL A 218 15.59 11.37 34.87
N ALA A 219 16.48 11.03 33.93
CA ALA A 219 16.10 10.23 32.76
C ALA A 219 15.52 8.87 33.20
N VAL A 220 14.43 8.45 32.56
CA VAL A 220 13.79 7.17 32.83
C VAL A 220 13.94 6.25 31.63
N SER A 221 14.22 4.97 31.87
CA SER A 221 14.32 3.95 30.83
C SER A 221 13.39 2.79 31.14
N TYR A 222 12.60 2.38 30.15
CA TYR A 222 11.72 1.23 30.22
C TYR A 222 12.02 0.27 29.06
N GLU A 223 11.85 -1.02 29.29
CA GLU A 223 11.79 -2.00 28.22
C GLU A 223 10.33 -2.12 27.75
N VAL A 224 10.07 -1.79 26.48
CA VAL A 224 8.74 -1.89 25.88
C VAL A 224 8.70 -3.09 24.94
N GLU A 225 7.72 -3.96 25.14
CA GLU A 225 7.43 -5.11 24.29
C GLU A 225 6.27 -4.78 23.36
N PHE A 226 6.44 -5.02 22.06
CA PHE A 226 5.42 -4.82 21.03
C PHE A 226 4.53 -6.06 20.97
N GLU A 227 3.36 -6.02 21.62
CA GLU A 227 2.48 -7.19 21.70
C GLU A 227 1.68 -7.42 20.42
N GLU A 228 1.15 -6.34 19.88
CA GLU A 228 0.15 -6.40 18.81
C GLU A 228 0.10 -5.10 18.02
N ILE A 229 -0.08 -5.23 16.70
CA ILE A 229 -0.29 -4.12 15.77
C ILE A 229 -1.72 -4.21 15.26
N PHE A 230 -2.42 -3.08 15.30
CA PHE A 230 -3.76 -2.89 14.79
C PHE A 230 -3.69 -2.02 13.54
N VAL A 231 -4.28 -2.50 12.45
CA VAL A 231 -4.48 -1.70 11.24
C VAL A 231 -5.98 -1.68 10.97
N ARG A 232 -6.57 -0.48 10.89
CA ARG A 232 -7.98 -0.32 10.57
C ARG A 232 -8.27 -1.02 9.24
N THR A 233 -9.26 -1.91 9.22
CA THR A 233 -9.49 -2.80 8.09
C THR A 233 -9.82 -2.00 6.82
N THR A 234 -10.61 -0.92 6.95
CA THR A 234 -10.91 -0.03 5.82
C THR A 234 -9.67 0.69 5.29
N HIS A 235 -8.76 1.13 6.17
CA HIS A 235 -7.48 1.74 5.75
C HIS A 235 -6.65 0.76 4.93
N LEU A 236 -6.53 -0.49 5.40
CA LEU A 236 -5.78 -1.52 4.70
C LEU A 236 -6.41 -1.86 3.33
N LEU A 237 -7.74 -1.97 3.27
CA LEU A 237 -8.47 -2.24 2.04
C LEU A 237 -8.30 -1.11 1.00
N LEU A 238 -8.45 0.15 1.43
CA LEU A 238 -8.26 1.30 0.54
C LEU A 238 -6.82 1.40 0.03
N LYS A 239 -5.82 1.11 0.88
CA LYS A 239 -4.41 1.02 0.46
C LYS A 239 -4.21 -0.08 -0.60
N LEU A 240 -4.82 -1.26 -0.41
CA LEU A 240 -4.77 -2.36 -1.37
C LEU A 240 -5.45 -2.02 -2.69
N GLU A 241 -6.64 -1.42 -2.66
CA GLU A 241 -7.38 -0.99 -3.85
C GLU A 241 -6.59 0.04 -4.66
N LYS A 242 -6.04 1.05 -3.98
CA LYS A 242 -5.17 2.05 -4.62
C LYS A 242 -3.96 1.39 -5.29
N ALA A 243 -3.30 0.46 -4.61
CA ALA A 243 -2.18 -0.27 -5.17
C ALA A 243 -2.59 -1.13 -6.38
N GLN A 244 -3.78 -1.75 -6.36
CA GLN A 244 -4.32 -2.50 -7.49
C GLN A 244 -4.66 -1.59 -8.67
N GLN A 245 -5.20 -0.39 -8.44
CA GLN A 245 -5.42 0.60 -9.49
C GLN A 245 -4.08 1.07 -10.08
N GLU A 246 -3.09 1.36 -9.24
CA GLU A 246 -1.73 1.71 -9.69
C GLU A 246 -1.11 0.57 -10.50
N MET A 247 -1.25 -0.68 -10.07
CA MET A 247 -0.79 -1.86 -10.84
C MET A 247 -1.59 -2.09 -12.12
N THR A 248 -2.89 -1.80 -12.15
CA THR A 248 -3.71 -1.86 -13.37
C THR A 248 -3.28 -0.76 -14.35
N ASN A 249 -2.98 0.44 -13.82
CA ASN A 249 -2.48 1.56 -14.60
C ASN A 249 -1.04 1.35 -15.10
N GLN A 250 -0.20 0.68 -14.30
CA GLN A 250 1.15 0.24 -14.68
C GLN A 250 1.16 -1.05 -15.52
N GLY A 251 0.05 -1.79 -15.49
CA GLY A 251 -0.23 -2.97 -16.31
C GLY A 251 -0.88 -2.62 -17.66
N ALA A 252 -1.21 -1.35 -17.91
CA ALA A 252 -1.16 -0.84 -19.27
C ALA A 252 0.28 -1.08 -19.75
N SER A 253 0.42 -1.96 -20.74
CA SER A 253 1.66 -2.29 -21.44
C SER A 253 2.63 -1.10 -21.47
N GLU A 254 3.95 -1.36 -21.37
CA GLU A 254 4.93 -0.36 -21.79
C GLU A 254 4.42 0.30 -23.09
N PRO A 255 4.44 1.65 -23.19
CA PRO A 255 3.91 2.35 -24.35
C PRO A 255 4.47 1.72 -25.63
N LYS A 256 3.59 1.18 -26.47
CA LYS A 256 4.01 0.63 -27.76
C LYS A 256 4.43 1.80 -28.63
N ARG A 257 5.73 1.95 -28.84
CA ARG A 257 6.27 2.92 -29.79
C ARG A 257 6.11 2.38 -31.20
N ILE A 258 5.67 3.25 -32.09
CA ILE A 258 5.39 2.92 -33.48
C ILE A 258 6.22 3.89 -34.32
N GLY A 259 7.13 3.34 -35.11
CA GLY A 259 7.81 4.05 -36.19
C GLY A 259 7.26 3.56 -37.53
N GLN A 260 6.96 4.48 -38.44
CA GLN A 260 6.45 4.12 -39.76
C GLN A 260 6.84 5.16 -40.82
N ILE A 261 6.89 4.73 -42.08
CA ILE A 261 7.28 5.57 -43.21
C ILE A 261 6.29 5.51 -44.36
N VAL A 262 6.15 6.63 -45.07
CA VAL A 262 5.43 6.74 -46.34
C VAL A 262 6.19 7.72 -47.24
N ARG A 263 6.06 7.60 -48.55
CA ARG A 263 6.64 8.59 -49.46
C ARG A 263 5.66 9.75 -49.63
N LEU A 264 6.19 10.96 -49.64
CA LEU A 264 5.44 12.17 -49.98
C LEU A 264 5.77 12.55 -51.41
N LYS A 265 4.75 12.90 -52.20
CA LYS A 265 4.96 13.48 -53.53
C LYS A 265 5.68 14.82 -53.35
N PRO A 266 6.85 15.06 -53.96
CA PRO A 266 7.64 16.27 -53.70
C PRO A 266 6.86 17.57 -53.93
N ALA A 267 5.98 17.59 -54.94
CA ALA A 267 5.11 18.73 -55.25
C ALA A 267 4.09 19.06 -54.15
N SER A 268 3.77 18.09 -53.29
CA SER A 268 2.76 18.22 -52.24
C SER A 268 3.31 18.70 -50.90
N LEU A 269 4.63 18.89 -50.75
CA LEU A 269 5.26 19.24 -49.46
C LEU A 269 4.64 20.47 -48.80
N LYS A 270 4.38 21.52 -49.58
CA LYS A 270 3.78 22.75 -49.06
C LYS A 270 2.37 22.50 -48.52
N ALA A 271 1.51 21.88 -49.33
CA ALA A 271 0.14 21.57 -48.95
C ALA A 271 0.08 20.61 -47.75
N TYR A 272 1.01 19.65 -47.67
CA TYR A 272 1.11 18.71 -46.56
C TYR A 272 1.45 19.42 -45.24
N LYS A 273 2.36 20.39 -45.25
CA LYS A 273 2.66 21.21 -44.06
C LYS A 273 1.45 22.05 -43.65
N GLU A 274 0.84 22.75 -44.61
CA GLU A 274 -0.31 23.62 -44.35
C GLU A 274 -1.49 22.85 -43.75
N CYS A 275 -1.78 21.64 -44.23
CA CYS A 275 -2.87 20.86 -43.64
C CYS A 275 -2.53 20.35 -42.24
N HIS A 276 -1.30 19.93 -41.95
CA HIS A 276 -0.91 19.45 -40.61
C HIS A 276 -0.76 20.58 -39.58
N ASP A 277 -0.35 21.79 -40.01
CA ASP A 277 -0.36 22.99 -39.15
C ASP A 277 -1.79 23.37 -38.74
N ALA A 278 -2.77 23.08 -39.59
CA ALA A 278 -4.20 23.28 -39.36
C ALA A 278 -4.97 21.96 -39.22
N ALA A 279 -4.36 20.96 -38.56
CA ALA A 279 -4.97 19.64 -38.39
C ALA A 279 -6.36 19.74 -37.73
N TRP A 280 -7.33 18.98 -38.25
CA TRP A 280 -8.72 19.09 -37.82
C TRP A 280 -8.89 18.63 -36.36
N PRO A 281 -9.58 19.40 -35.49
CA PRO A 281 -9.77 19.06 -34.09
C PRO A 281 -10.39 17.67 -33.87
N GLU A 282 -11.31 17.25 -34.74
CA GLU A 282 -11.97 15.95 -34.68
C GLU A 282 -11.01 14.79 -34.94
N VAL A 283 -10.03 15.00 -35.83
CA VAL A 283 -8.97 14.01 -36.11
C VAL A 283 -8.03 13.91 -34.92
N LEU A 284 -7.61 15.05 -34.36
CA LEU A 284 -6.76 15.08 -33.17
C LEU A 284 -7.45 14.46 -31.95
N GLN A 285 -8.76 14.70 -31.79
CA GLN A 285 -9.56 14.10 -30.74
C GLN A 285 -9.63 12.58 -30.94
N GLN A 286 -9.86 12.09 -32.16
CA GLN A 286 -9.88 10.65 -32.42
C GLN A 286 -8.53 9.98 -32.15
N ILE A 287 -7.41 10.63 -32.50
CA ILE A 287 -6.04 10.17 -32.17
C ILE A 287 -5.87 10.03 -30.66
N LYS A 288 -6.30 11.05 -29.90
CA LYS A 288 -6.27 11.03 -28.44
C LYS A 288 -7.16 9.94 -27.85
N ASP A 289 -8.38 9.78 -28.36
CA ASP A 289 -9.33 8.75 -27.91
C ASP A 289 -8.84 7.33 -28.23
N CYS A 290 -7.96 7.16 -29.21
CA CYS A 290 -7.27 5.91 -29.54
C CYS A 290 -5.94 5.74 -28.79
N ASN A 291 -5.73 6.49 -27.70
CA ASN A 291 -4.57 6.37 -26.82
C ASN A 291 -3.22 6.60 -27.52
N ILE A 292 -3.20 7.38 -28.61
CA ILE A 292 -1.96 7.78 -29.28
C ILE A 292 -1.50 9.11 -28.68
N ILE A 293 -0.25 9.13 -28.21
CA ILE A 293 0.43 10.31 -27.65
C ILE A 293 1.81 10.47 -28.30
N ASP A 294 2.42 11.63 -28.11
CA ASP A 294 3.80 11.91 -28.59
C ASP A 294 3.96 11.64 -30.10
N TYR A 295 2.95 12.01 -30.89
CA TYR A 295 2.92 11.77 -32.33
C TYR A 295 3.59 12.92 -33.08
N SER A 296 4.70 12.61 -33.75
CA SER A 296 5.45 13.53 -34.62
C SER A 296 5.64 12.95 -36.02
N ILE A 297 5.67 13.81 -37.04
CA ILE A 297 5.98 13.45 -38.43
C ILE A 297 7.16 14.31 -38.92
N PHE A 298 8.22 13.65 -39.38
CA PHE A 298 9.43 14.25 -39.93
C PHE A 298 9.48 14.04 -41.43
N TYR A 299 10.15 14.92 -42.17
CA TYR A 299 10.34 14.81 -43.62
C TYR A 299 11.83 14.83 -43.98
N ASP A 300 12.29 13.82 -44.73
CA ASP A 300 13.61 13.80 -45.37
C ASP A 300 13.45 14.18 -46.84
N ASP A 301 14.04 15.31 -47.22
CA ASP A 301 13.97 15.89 -48.57
C ASP A 301 14.70 15.03 -49.62
N ARG A 302 15.81 14.39 -49.24
CA ARG A 302 16.61 13.54 -50.13
C ARG A 302 15.84 12.33 -50.64
N SER A 303 15.12 11.63 -49.77
CA SER A 303 14.32 10.46 -50.13
C SER A 303 12.84 10.78 -50.39
N SER A 304 12.42 12.02 -50.11
CA SER A 304 11.00 12.42 -50.09
C SER A 304 10.15 11.52 -49.19
N THR A 305 10.71 11.12 -48.05
CA THR A 305 10.06 10.19 -47.10
C THR A 305 9.60 10.95 -45.88
N LEU A 306 8.36 10.65 -45.47
CA LEU A 306 7.84 11.03 -44.17
C LEU A 306 8.14 9.90 -43.18
N PHE A 307 8.66 10.26 -42.01
CA PHE A 307 8.85 9.37 -40.88
C PHE A 307 7.93 9.81 -39.74
N ALA A 308 6.97 8.95 -39.41
CA ALA A 308 6.05 9.15 -38.30
C ALA A 308 6.52 8.32 -37.09
N THR A 309 6.55 8.94 -35.93
CA THR A 309 6.79 8.28 -34.64
C THR A 309 5.70 8.64 -33.65
N MET A 310 5.19 7.67 -32.91
CA MET A 310 4.16 7.87 -31.90
C MET A 310 4.23 6.81 -30.81
N LYS A 311 3.60 7.09 -29.66
CA LYS A 311 3.42 6.13 -28.56
C LYS A 311 1.96 5.78 -28.44
N TRP A 312 1.65 4.49 -28.36
CA TRP A 312 0.32 4.00 -28.01
C TRP A 312 0.34 3.49 -26.56
N VAL A 313 -0.58 4.01 -25.74
CA VAL A 313 -0.67 3.73 -24.30
C VAL A 313 -1.99 3.07 -23.89
N GLY A 314 -2.72 2.51 -24.86
CA GLY A 314 -3.99 1.83 -24.61
C GLY A 314 -3.84 0.41 -24.08
N SER A 315 -4.98 -0.26 -23.92
CA SER A 315 -5.06 -1.66 -23.47
C SER A 315 -5.44 -2.64 -24.58
N ASP A 316 -6.01 -2.17 -25.70
CA ASP A 316 -6.43 -2.97 -26.85
C ASP A 316 -6.15 -2.23 -28.17
N PHE A 317 -5.03 -2.56 -28.81
CA PHE A 317 -4.53 -1.84 -29.99
C PHE A 317 -5.46 -2.04 -31.19
N ASP A 318 -5.96 -3.26 -31.38
CA ASP A 318 -6.80 -3.60 -32.53
C ASP A 318 -8.16 -2.93 -32.43
N ALA A 319 -8.75 -2.87 -31.22
CA ALA A 319 -9.99 -2.12 -30.99
C ALA A 319 -9.82 -0.61 -31.21
N ASP A 320 -8.70 -0.04 -30.76
CA ASP A 320 -8.39 1.38 -30.95
C ASP A 320 -8.20 1.70 -32.45
N MET A 321 -7.49 0.86 -33.21
CA MET A 321 -7.30 1.05 -34.64
C MET A 321 -8.61 0.83 -35.43
N ALA A 322 -9.45 -0.12 -35.01
CA ALA A 322 -10.77 -0.32 -35.61
C ALA A 322 -11.69 0.90 -35.40
N ARG A 323 -11.66 1.50 -34.21
CA ARG A 323 -12.41 2.73 -33.92
C ARG A 323 -11.92 3.92 -34.75
N MET A 324 -10.60 4.06 -34.91
CA MET A 324 -10.00 5.07 -35.79
C MET A 324 -10.49 4.91 -37.24
N ALA A 325 -10.44 3.69 -37.77
CA ALA A 325 -10.87 3.40 -39.15
C ALA A 325 -12.38 3.57 -39.38
N ALA A 326 -13.19 3.42 -38.34
CA ALA A 326 -14.63 3.60 -38.41
C ALA A 326 -15.07 5.08 -38.43
N ASN A 327 -14.22 6.01 -37.98
CA ASN A 327 -14.58 7.43 -37.90
C ASN A 327 -14.61 8.10 -39.30
N PRO A 328 -15.76 8.66 -39.73
CA PRO A 328 -15.89 9.25 -41.06
C PRO A 328 -15.00 10.47 -41.28
N LYS A 329 -14.74 11.28 -40.23
CA LYS A 329 -13.85 12.45 -40.34
C LYS A 329 -12.39 12.08 -40.49
N VAL A 330 -11.96 10.99 -39.83
CA VAL A 330 -10.62 10.45 -40.03
C VAL A 330 -10.45 9.91 -41.45
N ARG A 331 -11.46 9.24 -42.00
CA ARG A 331 -11.43 8.74 -43.39
C ARG A 331 -11.36 9.87 -44.41
N GLU A 332 -12.13 10.95 -44.20
CA GLU A 332 -12.09 12.15 -45.05
C GLU A 332 -10.70 12.81 -45.02
N TRP A 333 -10.10 12.92 -43.83
CA TRP A 333 -8.73 13.38 -43.67
C TRP A 333 -7.72 12.50 -44.40
N TRP A 334 -7.84 11.18 -44.25
CA TRP A 334 -6.97 10.22 -44.92
C TRP A 334 -7.06 10.29 -46.43
N GLU A 335 -8.26 10.34 -47.00
CA GLU A 335 -8.45 10.46 -48.46
C GLU A 335 -7.74 11.68 -49.04
N MET A 336 -7.82 12.82 -48.34
CA MET A 336 -7.08 14.03 -48.72
C MET A 336 -5.56 13.82 -48.64
N THR A 337 -5.05 13.25 -47.55
CA THR A 337 -3.59 13.06 -47.38
C THR A 337 -3.02 11.95 -48.26
N ASP A 338 -3.79 10.90 -48.56
CA ASP A 338 -3.41 9.81 -49.45
C ASP A 338 -3.14 10.35 -50.87
N GLY A 339 -3.93 11.34 -51.32
CA GLY A 339 -3.69 12.04 -52.58
C GLY A 339 -2.31 12.71 -52.68
N MET A 340 -1.70 13.06 -51.54
CA MET A 340 -0.38 13.68 -51.44
C MET A 340 0.75 12.66 -51.29
N GLN A 341 0.44 11.40 -51.02
CA GLN A 341 1.39 10.37 -50.60
C GLN A 341 1.50 9.23 -51.61
N GLU A 342 2.52 8.40 -51.43
CA GLU A 342 2.74 7.14 -52.13
C GLU A 342 3.20 6.08 -51.12
N SER A 343 2.53 4.94 -51.09
CA SER A 343 2.83 3.88 -50.12
C SER A 343 4.11 3.11 -50.47
N TYR A 344 4.84 2.69 -49.43
CA TYR A 344 5.91 1.68 -49.52
C TYR A 344 5.39 0.24 -49.34
N VAL A 345 4.07 0.06 -49.15
CA VAL A 345 3.40 -1.23 -49.04
C VAL A 345 2.92 -1.64 -50.43
N ASP A 346 3.43 -2.77 -50.92
CA ASP A 346 3.19 -3.21 -52.30
C ASP A 346 1.69 -3.45 -52.58
N GLY A 347 1.17 -2.68 -53.54
CA GLY A 347 -0.22 -2.77 -53.99
C GLY A 347 -1.25 -2.29 -52.97
N ALA A 348 -0.87 -1.44 -52.02
CA ALA A 348 -1.80 -0.66 -51.21
C ALA A 348 -2.41 0.49 -52.04
N VAL A 349 -3.72 0.74 -51.88
CA VAL A 349 -4.43 1.79 -52.65
C VAL A 349 -4.88 2.99 -51.81
N GLY A 350 -4.75 2.94 -50.49
CA GLY A 350 -5.03 4.05 -49.57
C GLY A 350 -4.99 3.62 -48.09
N SER A 351 -5.19 4.57 -47.18
CA SER A 351 -5.19 4.39 -45.72
C SER A 351 -6.28 3.46 -45.19
N THR A 352 -7.34 3.20 -45.96
CA THR A 352 -8.38 2.22 -45.61
C THR A 352 -8.11 0.82 -46.15
N ASP A 353 -6.99 0.59 -46.84
CA ASP A 353 -6.61 -0.73 -47.35
C ASP A 353 -6.23 -1.66 -46.19
N PRO A 354 -6.76 -2.91 -46.12
CA PRO A 354 -6.39 -3.88 -45.09
C PRO A 354 -4.89 -4.21 -45.03
N LYS A 355 -4.13 -3.99 -46.11
CA LYS A 355 -2.67 -4.17 -46.13
C LYS A 355 -1.91 -3.09 -45.35
N GLY A 356 -2.56 -1.95 -45.08
CA GLY A 356 -1.95 -0.76 -44.50
C GLY A 356 -1.33 0.16 -45.55
N TRP A 357 -1.29 1.46 -45.24
CA TRP A 357 -0.77 2.50 -46.14
C TRP A 357 0.62 3.00 -45.76
N TRP A 358 0.89 3.11 -44.46
CA TRP A 358 2.22 3.42 -43.94
C TRP A 358 2.98 2.12 -43.70
N LYS A 359 4.25 2.07 -44.09
CA LYS A 359 5.10 0.90 -43.86
C LYS A 359 5.63 0.94 -42.42
N PRO A 360 5.36 -0.07 -41.58
CA PRO A 360 5.90 -0.11 -40.22
C PRO A 360 7.42 -0.35 -40.23
N LEU A 361 8.10 0.19 -39.22
CA LEU A 361 9.51 -0.02 -38.95
C LEU A 361 9.72 -0.78 -37.65
N GLU A 362 10.79 -1.57 -37.58
CA GLU A 362 11.21 -2.29 -36.37
C GLU A 362 12.00 -1.37 -35.43
N GLU A 363 11.60 -1.31 -34.16
CA GLU A 363 12.40 -0.66 -33.11
C GLU A 363 13.57 -1.58 -32.73
N VAL A 364 14.78 -1.23 -33.18
CA VAL A 364 15.99 -2.05 -32.93
C VAL A 364 16.79 -1.63 -31.70
N PHE A 365 16.51 -0.44 -31.14
CA PHE A 365 17.23 0.10 -29.98
C PHE A 365 16.36 1.10 -29.21
N ARG A 366 16.50 1.10 -27.88
CA ARG A 366 15.88 2.06 -26.97
C ARG A 366 16.80 2.37 -25.79
N PHE A 367 16.77 3.63 -25.34
CA PHE A 367 17.33 4.08 -24.08
C PHE A 367 16.37 5.07 -23.42
N ASP A 368 15.86 4.74 -22.24
CA ASP A 368 14.88 5.56 -21.52
C ASP A 368 15.52 6.56 -20.53
N GLY A 369 16.85 6.49 -20.32
CA GLY A 369 17.60 7.34 -19.39
C GLY A 369 17.94 6.64 -18.09
#